data_AF-A0AA97GC22-F1
#
_entry.id   AF-A0AA97GC22-F1
#
_cell.length_a   1.000
_cell.length_b   1.000
_cell.length_c   1.000
_cell.angle_alpha   90.00
_cell.angle_beta   90.00
_cell.angle_gamma   90.00
#
_symmetry.space_group_name_H-M   'P 1'
#
loop_
_entity.id
_entity.type
_entity.pdbx_description
1 polymer ?
#
loop_
_entity_poly.entity_id
_entity_poly.type
_entity_poly.pdbx_seq_one_letter_code
_entity_poly.pdbx_strand_id
1 'polypeptide(L)'
;MRFLRIECGMSQKNMAEILGVDSQTVARWEKDQITIPRTSDAVLRSIYLETINTNSKISFFLNLLAQSEEVQVIEQLTLMAENNHWSLAI
;
A
#
# COMPACT_ATOMS: atom_id res chain seq x y z
N MET A 1 -17.12 -13.75 0.36
CA MET A 1 -15.85 -13.31 0.98
C MET A 1 -14.66 -14.15 0.48
N ARG A 2 -14.64 -15.47 0.75
CA ARG A 2 -13.50 -16.36 0.42
C ARG A 2 -12.94 -16.23 -0.99
N PHE A 3 -13.82 -16.21 -2.00
CA PHE A 3 -13.45 -16.04 -3.40
C PHE A 3 -12.58 -14.79 -3.59
N LEU A 4 -13.07 -13.60 -3.20
CA LEU A 4 -12.35 -12.33 -3.35
C LEU A 4 -10.98 -12.34 -2.66
N ARG A 5 -10.88 -12.93 -1.46
CA ARG A 5 -9.59 -13.04 -0.74
C ARG A 5 -8.58 -13.89 -1.52
N ILE A 6 -9.04 -15.02 -2.08
CA ILE A 6 -8.18 -15.92 -2.86
C ILE A 6 -7.72 -15.23 -4.15
N GLU A 7 -8.61 -14.52 -4.84
CA GLU A 7 -8.25 -13.75 -6.03
C GLU A 7 -7.23 -12.65 -5.73
N CYS A 8 -7.24 -12.08 -4.52
CA CYS A 8 -6.21 -11.15 -4.05
C CYS A 8 -4.89 -11.84 -3.64
N GLY A 9 -4.80 -13.18 -3.69
CA GLY A 9 -3.61 -13.93 -3.28
C GLY A 9 -3.31 -13.93 -1.78
N MET A 10 -4.29 -13.60 -0.93
CA MET A 10 -4.06 -13.38 0.51
C MET A 10 -4.42 -14.58 1.38
N SER A 11 -3.65 -14.82 2.45
CA SER A 11 -4.04 -15.74 3.51
C SER A 11 -5.19 -15.17 4.37
N GLN A 12 -5.91 -16.01 5.13
CA GLN A 12 -6.92 -15.53 6.09
C GLN A 12 -6.32 -14.57 7.13
N LYS A 13 -5.09 -14.86 7.59
CA LYS A 13 -4.36 -14.02 8.54
C LYS A 13 -4.07 -12.63 7.96
N ASN A 14 -3.50 -12.57 6.75
CA ASN A 14 -3.15 -11.29 6.12
C ASN A 14 -4.39 -10.44 5.85
N MET A 15 -5.49 -11.07 5.40
CA MET A 15 -6.75 -10.35 5.21
C MET A 15 -7.33 -9.82 6.53
N ALA A 16 -7.16 -10.56 7.63
CA ALA A 16 -7.62 -10.12 8.95
C ALA A 16 -6.83 -8.92 9.46
N GLU A 17 -5.50 -8.89 9.25
CA GLU A 17 -4.64 -7.75 9.58
C GLU A 17 -5.07 -6.49 8.82
N ILE A 18 -5.35 -6.59 7.51
CA ILE A 18 -5.81 -5.46 6.69
C ILE A 18 -7.18 -4.95 7.17
N LEU A 19 -8.09 -5.86 7.50
CA LEU A 19 -9.44 -5.50 7.93
C LEU A 19 -9.52 -5.12 9.42
N GLY A 20 -8.42 -5.20 10.17
CA GLY A 20 -8.36 -4.86 11.59
C GLY A 20 -9.19 -5.80 12.47
N VAL A 21 -9.26 -7.09 12.13
CA VAL A 21 -10.04 -8.10 12.86
C VAL A 21 -9.22 -9.33 13.21
N ASP A 22 -9.74 -10.17 14.11
CA ASP A 22 -9.10 -11.47 14.41
C ASP A 22 -9.20 -12.44 13.22
N SER A 23 -8.16 -13.26 13.02
CA SER A 23 -8.11 -14.27 11.93
C SER A 23 -9.29 -15.25 11.94
N GLN A 24 -9.81 -15.61 13.12
CA GLN A 24 -10.99 -16.46 13.27
C GLN A 24 -12.26 -15.75 12.81
N THR A 25 -12.31 -14.42 12.88
CA THR A 25 -13.43 -13.61 12.36
C THR A 25 -13.54 -13.79 10.85
N VAL A 26 -12.41 -13.71 10.14
CA VAL A 26 -12.35 -14.00 8.70
C VAL A 26 -12.79 -15.43 8.40
N ALA A 27 -12.31 -16.41 9.15
CA ALA A 27 -12.72 -17.81 8.97
C ALA A 27 -14.23 -18.02 9.18
N ARG A 28 -14.84 -17.31 10.13
CA ARG A 28 -16.30 -17.34 10.37
C ARG A 28 -17.09 -16.68 9.25
N TRP A 29 -16.62 -15.55 8.70
CA TRP A 29 -17.23 -14.92 7.52
C TRP A 29 -17.19 -15.82 6.29
N GLU A 30 -16.11 -16.57 6.10
CA GLU A 30 -15.99 -17.49 4.96
C GLU A 30 -16.84 -18.75 5.06
N LYS A 31 -17.24 -19.12 6.28
CA LYS A 31 -18.12 -20.24 6.58
C LYS A 31 -19.58 -19.81 6.78
N ASP A 32 -19.90 -18.54 6.49
CA ASP A 32 -21.22 -17.94 6.70
C ASP A 32 -21.77 -18.10 8.14
N GLN A 33 -20.88 -18.25 9.12
CA GLN A 33 -21.26 -18.43 10.53
C GLN A 33 -21.67 -17.12 11.19
N ILE A 34 -21.07 -16.02 10.74
CA ILE A 34 -21.43 -14.65 11.14
C ILE A 34 -21.44 -13.77 9.90
N THR A 35 -22.30 -12.76 9.88
CA THR A 35 -22.38 -11.82 8.75
C THR A 35 -21.17 -10.88 8.77
N ILE A 36 -20.59 -10.65 7.59
CA ILE A 36 -19.55 -9.63 7.41
C ILE A 36 -20.17 -8.23 7.59
N PRO A 37 -19.58 -7.35 8.42
CA PRO A 37 -20.01 -5.94 8.50
C PRO A 37 -19.88 -5.25 7.13
N ARG A 38 -20.84 -4.36 6.82
CA ARG A 38 -20.87 -3.64 5.53
C ARG A 38 -19.57 -2.88 5.23
N THR A 39 -18.93 -2.32 6.25
CA THR A 39 -17.66 -1.60 6.11
C THR A 39 -16.53 -2.53 5.69
N SER A 40 -16.43 -3.71 6.31
CA SER A 40 -15.42 -4.73 5.96
C SER A 40 -15.65 -5.29 4.55
N ASP A 41 -16.91 -5.52 4.16
CA ASP A 41 -17.24 -5.98 2.79
C ASP A 41 -16.90 -4.91 1.73
N ALA A 42 -17.18 -3.64 2.03
CA ALA A 42 -16.81 -2.52 1.15
C ALA A 42 -15.28 -2.44 0.96
N VAL A 43 -14.50 -2.51 2.04
CA VAL A 43 -13.04 -2.49 1.97
C VAL A 43 -12.49 -3.69 1.19
N LEU A 44 -12.99 -4.90 1.43
CA LEU A 44 -12.59 -6.09 0.67
C LEU A 44 -12.84 -5.92 -0.83
N ARG A 45 -14.00 -5.38 -1.22
CA ARG A 45 -14.32 -5.13 -2.62
C ARG A 45 -13.45 -4.03 -3.22
N SER A 46 -13.14 -2.98 -2.47
CA SER A 46 -12.18 -1.97 -2.91
C SER A 46 -10.81 -2.59 -3.17
N ILE A 47 -10.27 -3.40 -2.25
CA ILE A 47 -9.00 -4.11 -2.43
C ILE A 47 -9.03 -4.98 -3.68
N TYR A 48 -10.08 -5.78 -3.86
CA TYR A 48 -10.21 -6.61 -5.05
C TYR A 48 -10.26 -5.78 -6.34
N LEU A 49 -10.99 -4.66 -6.34
CA LEU A 49 -11.03 -3.75 -7.49
C LEU A 49 -9.64 -3.17 -7.82
N GLU A 50 -8.78 -2.90 -6.83
CA GLU A 50 -7.38 -2.53 -7.08
C GLU A 50 -6.61 -3.64 -7.78
N THR A 51 -6.78 -4.89 -7.33
CA THR A 51 -6.03 -6.02 -7.89
C THR A 51 -6.36 -6.31 -9.35
N ILE A 52 -7.53 -5.89 -9.83
CA ILE A 52 -7.99 -6.15 -11.20
C ILE A 52 -7.98 -4.90 -12.11
N ASN A 53 -7.72 -3.70 -11.57
CA ASN A 53 -7.87 -2.45 -12.32
C ASN A 53 -6.53 -1.70 -12.40
N THR A 54 -5.98 -1.61 -13.61
CA THR A 54 -4.73 -0.88 -13.90
C THR A 54 -4.84 0.64 -13.77
N ASN A 55 -6.04 1.19 -13.55
CA ASN A 55 -6.31 2.63 -13.54
C ASN A 55 -7.07 3.11 -12.29
N SER A 56 -6.78 2.52 -11.12
CA SER A 56 -7.48 2.86 -9.88
C SER A 56 -7.04 4.19 -9.22
N LYS A 57 -8.00 4.88 -8.58
CA LYS A 57 -7.82 6.09 -7.78
C LYS A 57 -6.92 5.87 -6.56
N ILE A 58 -7.02 4.72 -5.87
CA ILE A 58 -6.11 4.43 -4.74
C ILE A 58 -4.71 4.15 -5.27
N SER A 59 -4.56 3.41 -6.36
CA SER A 59 -3.26 3.24 -7.02
C SER A 59 -2.62 4.57 -7.45
N PHE A 60 -3.42 5.54 -7.92
CA PHE A 60 -2.98 6.91 -8.14
C PHE A 60 -2.53 7.60 -6.85
N PHE A 61 -3.31 7.51 -5.76
CA PHE A 61 -2.94 8.09 -4.47
C PHE A 61 -1.68 7.45 -3.86
N LEU A 62 -1.52 6.13 -3.97
CA LEU A 62 -0.33 5.42 -3.52
C LEU A 62 0.91 5.81 -4.34
N ASN A 63 0.77 5.97 -5.66
CA ASN A 63 1.86 6.49 -6.51
C ASN A 63 2.23 7.94 -6.17
N LEU A 64 1.23 8.79 -5.87
CA LEU A 64 1.47 10.16 -5.44
C LEU A 64 2.22 10.22 -4.09
N LEU A 65 1.83 9.37 -3.13
CA LEU A 65 2.53 9.25 -1.85
C LEU A 65 3.95 8.69 -2.02
N ALA A 66 4.15 7.69 -2.87
CA ALA A 66 5.47 7.13 -3.15
C ALA A 66 6.41 8.14 -3.85
N GLN A 67 5.90 8.96 -4.78
CA GLN A 67 6.68 10.07 -5.38
C GLN A 67 7.05 11.14 -4.37
N SER A 68 6.28 11.28 -3.28
CA SER A 68 6.59 12.22 -2.20
C SER A 68 7.73 11.71 -1.30
N GLU A 69 8.05 10.41 -1.35
CA GLU A 69 9.13 9.74 -0.62
C GLU A 69 10.40 9.55 -1.45
N GLU A 70 10.37 9.87 -2.77
CA GLU A 70 11.59 10.13 -3.52
C GLU A 70 12.23 11.41 -2.96
N VAL A 71 13.02 11.23 -1.90
CA VAL A 71 14.07 12.15 -1.51
C VAL A 71 14.85 12.43 -2.78
N GLN A 72 14.73 13.65 -3.30
CA GLN A 72 15.67 14.17 -4.29
C GLN A 72 17.05 13.75 -3.82
N VAL A 73 17.78 12.99 -4.66
CA VAL A 73 19.20 12.78 -4.44
C VAL A 73 19.76 14.20 -4.34
N ILE A 74 20.03 14.65 -3.10
CA ILE A 74 20.80 15.86 -2.88
C ILE A 74 22.15 15.45 -3.41
N GLU A 75 22.44 15.81 -4.65
CA GLU A 75 23.80 15.77 -5.16
C GLU A 75 24.62 16.53 -4.13
N GLN A 76 25.46 15.81 -3.39
CA GLN A 76 26.34 16.43 -2.41
C GLN A 76 27.29 17.33 -3.18
N LEU A 77 26.93 18.61 -3.27
CA LEU A 77 27.74 19.65 -3.88
C LEU A 77 28.97 19.84 -2.99
N THR A 78 30.08 19.21 -3.38
CA THR A 78 31.34 19.32 -2.64
C THR A 78 32.09 20.52 -3.21
N LEU A 79 32.34 21.53 -2.38
CA LEU A 79 33.09 22.73 -2.76
C LEU A 79 34.48 22.66 -2.14
N MET A 80 35.51 22.99 -2.91
CA MET A 80 36.86 23.17 -2.41
C MET A 80 37.24 24.65 -2.41
N ALA A 81 38.01 25.08 -1.41
CA ALA A 81 38.51 26.45 -1.33
C ALA A 81 39.88 26.52 -2.02
N GLU A 82 39.94 27.26 -3.14
CA GLU A 82 41.18 27.60 -3.82
C GLU A 82 41.31 29.12 -3.91
N ASN A 83 42.49 29.67 -3.60
CA ASN A 83 42.85 31.07 -3.87
C ASN A 83 41.76 32.10 -3.56
N ASN A 84 41.17 32.00 -2.36
CA ASN A 84 40.16 32.92 -1.84
C ASN A 84 38.78 32.87 -2.55
N HIS A 85 38.49 31.79 -3.29
CA HIS A 85 37.17 31.49 -3.86
C HIS A 85 36.77 30.01 -3.68
N TRP A 86 35.47 29.74 -3.67
CA TRP A 86 34.94 28.38 -3.66
C TRP A 86 34.75 27.87 -5.09
N SER A 87 35.30 26.69 -5.40
CA SER A 87 35.12 25.99 -6.69
C SER A 87 34.49 24.61 -6.47
N LEU A 88 33.81 24.08 -7.49
CA LEU A 88 33.27 22.72 -7.46
C LEU A 88 34.42 21.71 -7.43
N ALA A 89 34.41 20.80 -6.46
CA ALA A 89 35.32 19.67 -6.44
C ALA A 89 34.80 18.61 -7.43
N ILE A 90 35.47 18.45 -8.57
CA ILE A 90 35.21 17.42 -9.59
C ILE A 90 36.07 16.19 -9.31
#